data_AF-A0A1Y2W148-F1
#
_entry.id   AF-A0A1Y2W148-F1
#
_cell.length_a   1.000
_cell.length_b   1.000
_cell.length_c   1.000
_cell.angle_alpha   90.00
_cell.angle_beta   90.00
_cell.angle_gamma   90.00
#
_symmetry.space_group_name_H-M   'P 1'
#
loop_
_entity.id
_entity.type
_entity.pdbx_description
1 polymer ?
#
loop_
_entity_poly.entity_id
_entity_poly.type
_entity_poly.pdbx_seq_one_letter_code
_entity_poly.pdbx_strand_id
1 'polypeptide(L)'
;MSSNRLIRPAAALLSATTRRAKPSSTYGRVYEAARQAHTSSKSLGISSRTRPVLQTTSRLATFAPRGARSIFIQTESTPNPDALKFLPNHQVVPFSVATPFIEYLNPRSTIAPPYPSPLAAQLMSIDGVTAVFYGPDFITVTKSPDANWVHIRPEIFSLITEAITSGQEIVTISKKEAGEEDGQETAEEDSLSYNENDSEVVGMIKELLETRIRPAIQEDGGDIEFRGFDDGYVSLKLRGACRTCDSSTVTLKNGIEGMLMHYIEEVKGVHQVMDQEEEIAVQEFAKFEEKLRQQKGPDAAPSTPGRDSLDSVPG
;
A
#
# COMPACT_ATOMS: atom_id res chain seq x y z
N MET A 1 43.99 -31.40 -31.92
CA MET A 1 43.59 -32.81 -32.16
C MET A 1 42.50 -33.17 -31.16
N SER A 2 41.31 -33.49 -31.68
CA SER A 2 40.23 -34.40 -31.20
C SER A 2 40.02 -34.61 -29.70
N SER A 3 38.83 -34.81 -29.13
CA SER A 3 37.41 -34.89 -29.53
C SER A 3 36.71 -35.25 -28.19
N ASN A 4 35.65 -34.56 -27.76
CA ASN A 4 34.23 -34.85 -28.04
C ASN A 4 33.55 -35.84 -27.05
N ARG A 5 32.34 -35.43 -26.61
CA ARG A 5 31.14 -36.20 -26.17
C ARG A 5 30.90 -36.57 -24.70
N LEU A 6 29.89 -35.88 -24.15
CA LEU A 6 28.64 -36.38 -23.53
C LEU A 6 28.44 -37.90 -23.47
N ILE A 7 27.85 -38.40 -22.36
CA ILE A 7 26.71 -39.35 -22.28
C ILE A 7 26.32 -39.58 -20.79
N ARG A 8 25.02 -39.41 -20.47
CA ARG A 8 24.32 -39.97 -19.29
C ARG A 8 23.79 -41.39 -19.62
N PRO A 9 23.64 -42.30 -18.64
CA PRO A 9 22.29 -42.80 -18.27
C PRO A 9 22.11 -43.04 -16.74
N ALA A 10 20.92 -42.81 -16.13
CA ALA A 10 19.79 -43.74 -15.82
C ALA A 10 20.19 -44.96 -14.96
N ALA A 11 19.45 -45.51 -13.98
CA ALA A 11 18.23 -45.24 -13.23
C ALA A 11 18.17 -46.29 -12.07
N ALA A 12 17.51 -45.99 -10.95
CA ALA A 12 17.10 -46.95 -9.91
C ALA A 12 15.80 -46.42 -9.30
N LEU A 13 14.62 -47.01 -9.56
CA LEU A 13 13.97 -48.21 -8.99
C LEU A 13 13.39 -48.03 -7.58
N LEU A 14 12.21 -48.66 -7.41
CA LEU A 14 11.34 -48.84 -6.24
C LEU A 14 10.20 -47.80 -6.15
N SER A 15 8.92 -48.11 -5.93
CA SER A 15 8.12 -49.35 -5.86
C SER A 15 6.67 -48.85 -5.68
N ALA A 16 5.67 -49.39 -6.40
CA ALA A 16 4.28 -49.35 -5.94
C ALA A 16 3.40 -50.34 -6.71
N THR A 17 3.08 -51.45 -6.04
CA THR A 17 2.14 -52.48 -6.47
C THR A 17 0.69 -52.11 -6.14
N THR A 18 -0.15 -52.17 -7.18
CA THR A 18 -1.51 -52.75 -7.25
C THR A 18 -2.70 -52.18 -6.45
N ARG A 19 -3.74 -51.82 -7.26
CA ARG A 19 -5.20 -52.12 -7.15
C ARG A 19 -5.97 -51.47 -5.99
N ARG A 20 -7.29 -51.20 -6.05
CA ARG A 20 -8.39 -51.07 -7.05
C ARG A 20 -9.63 -50.94 -6.15
N ALA A 21 -10.49 -49.92 -6.31
CA ALA A 21 -11.95 -50.03 -6.07
C ALA A 21 -12.70 -48.69 -6.27
N LYS A 22 -13.64 -48.69 -7.21
CA LYS A 22 -14.97 -48.05 -7.14
C LYS A 22 -15.97 -49.22 -6.91
N PRO A 23 -17.28 -49.06 -6.55
CA PRO A 23 -18.14 -47.89 -6.81
C PRO A 23 -19.30 -47.58 -5.79
N SER A 24 -19.99 -46.48 -6.10
CA SER A 24 -21.46 -46.22 -6.07
C SER A 24 -22.29 -46.14 -4.76
N SER A 25 -23.19 -45.13 -4.82
CA SER A 25 -24.62 -45.17 -4.49
C SER A 25 -25.03 -44.77 -3.06
N THR A 26 -25.74 -43.64 -2.93
CA THR A 26 -27.21 -43.59 -2.78
C THR A 26 -27.65 -42.17 -2.43
N TYR A 27 -28.45 -41.53 -3.29
CA TYR A 27 -29.32 -40.41 -2.91
C TYR A 27 -30.75 -40.97 -2.85
N GLY A 28 -31.42 -40.79 -1.73
CA GLY A 28 -32.76 -41.31 -1.49
C GLY A 28 -33.68 -40.29 -0.84
N ARG A 29 -34.87 -40.17 -1.45
CA ARG A 29 -36.16 -39.66 -0.94
C ARG A 29 -36.23 -38.16 -0.60
N VAL A 30 -37.01 -37.33 -1.30
CA VAL A 30 -38.45 -37.39 -1.66
C VAL A 30 -39.34 -37.59 -0.43
N TYR A 31 -39.89 -36.49 0.07
CA TYR A 31 -41.20 -36.46 0.72
C TYR A 31 -42.11 -35.51 -0.03
N GLU A 32 -43.26 -36.07 -0.37
CA GLU A 32 -44.41 -35.53 -1.07
C GLU A 32 -45.50 -35.18 -0.05
N ALA A 33 -46.55 -34.51 -0.53
CA ALA A 33 -47.87 -34.27 0.08
C ALA A 33 -47.99 -32.99 0.95
N ALA A 34 -49.06 -32.20 0.87
CA ALA A 34 -50.28 -32.26 0.05
C ALA A 34 -50.97 -30.89 0.04
N ARG A 35 -51.79 -30.71 -1.00
CA ARG A 35 -52.79 -29.66 -1.20
C ARG A 35 -53.82 -29.65 -0.06
N GLN A 36 -54.42 -28.48 0.22
CA GLN A 36 -55.87 -28.30 0.07
C GLN A 36 -56.29 -26.83 0.24
N ALA A 37 -57.02 -26.35 -0.77
CA ALA A 37 -57.85 -25.16 -0.70
C ALA A 37 -59.20 -25.56 -0.09
N HIS A 38 -59.76 -24.70 0.76
CA HIS A 38 -61.19 -24.70 1.03
C HIS A 38 -61.77 -23.29 0.84
N THR A 39 -62.94 -23.32 0.23
CA THR A 39 -63.76 -22.22 -0.27
C THR A 39 -64.81 -21.80 0.75
N SER A 40 -65.49 -20.67 0.43
CA SER A 40 -66.90 -20.36 0.79
C SER A 40 -67.13 -19.73 2.18
N SER A 41 -68.02 -18.76 2.43
CA SER A 41 -68.87 -17.87 1.61
C SER A 41 -69.75 -16.99 2.54
N LYS A 42 -70.01 -15.73 2.13
CA LYS A 42 -71.20 -14.85 2.42
C LYS A 42 -71.48 -14.50 3.91
N SER A 43 -71.97 -13.32 4.31
CA SER A 43 -73.01 -12.46 3.73
C SER A 43 -72.95 -11.01 4.24
N LEU A 44 -73.91 -10.22 3.76
CA LEU A 44 -74.09 -8.76 3.77
C LEU A 44 -74.30 -8.12 5.14
N GLY A 45 -73.77 -6.90 5.30
CA GLY A 45 -74.16 -5.94 6.33
C GLY A 45 -73.94 -4.50 5.84
N ILE A 46 -75.04 -3.77 5.67
CA ILE A 46 -75.07 -2.34 5.37
C ILE A 46 -74.77 -1.59 6.66
N SER A 47 -73.73 -0.73 6.70
CA SER A 47 -73.82 0.54 7.43
C SER A 47 -72.67 1.52 7.12
N SER A 48 -73.07 2.77 6.91
CA SER A 48 -72.36 4.04 7.10
C SER A 48 -70.94 4.21 6.54
N ARG A 49 -70.86 5.05 5.50
CA ARG A 49 -69.66 5.78 5.07
C ARG A 49 -68.99 6.47 6.27
N THR A 50 -67.84 5.97 6.68
CA THR A 50 -66.78 6.79 7.28
C THR A 50 -65.49 6.48 6.55
N ARG A 51 -64.91 7.51 5.93
CA ARG A 51 -63.64 7.43 5.21
C ARG A 51 -62.54 7.22 6.25
N PRO A 52 -61.81 6.09 6.26
CA PRO A 52 -60.68 5.95 7.16
C PRO A 52 -59.60 6.92 6.66
N VAL A 53 -59.32 7.95 7.44
CA VAL A 53 -58.10 8.74 7.26
C VAL A 53 -56.96 7.82 7.64
N LEU A 54 -56.08 7.51 6.69
CA LEU A 54 -54.78 6.93 7.00
C LEU A 54 -54.07 7.92 7.91
N GLN A 55 -54.06 7.64 9.21
CA GLN A 55 -53.02 8.19 10.07
C GLN A 55 -51.73 7.53 9.61
N THR A 56 -50.96 8.28 8.81
CA THR A 56 -49.55 8.02 8.58
C THR A 56 -48.89 8.00 9.94
N THR A 57 -48.79 6.82 10.53
CA THR A 57 -47.87 6.60 11.63
C THR A 57 -46.50 6.90 11.05
N SER A 58 -45.91 8.00 11.51
CA SER A 58 -44.49 8.22 11.33
C SER A 58 -43.80 7.02 11.97
N ARG A 59 -43.46 6.02 11.15
CA ARG A 59 -42.47 5.03 11.53
C ARG A 59 -41.23 5.86 11.84
N LEU A 60 -40.96 6.05 13.13
CA LEU A 60 -39.62 6.32 13.60
C LEU A 60 -38.77 5.33 12.84
N ALA A 61 -37.91 5.84 11.96
CA ALA A 61 -36.93 5.03 11.29
C ALA A 61 -36.15 4.36 12.42
N THR A 62 -36.46 3.09 12.69
CA THR A 62 -35.58 2.24 13.47
C THR A 62 -34.30 2.27 12.64
N PHE A 63 -33.32 3.04 13.11
CA PHE A 63 -31.95 2.89 12.67
C PHE A 63 -31.63 1.44 13.01
N ALA A 64 -31.79 0.55 12.03
CA ALA A 64 -31.21 -0.76 12.10
C ALA A 64 -29.73 -0.48 12.36
N PRO A 65 -29.13 -0.98 13.45
CA PRO A 65 -27.70 -0.91 13.58
C PRO A 65 -27.17 -1.57 12.30
N ARG A 66 -26.46 -0.79 11.48
CA ARG A 66 -25.73 -1.34 10.34
C ARG A 66 -24.89 -2.44 10.95
N GLY A 67 -25.21 -3.70 10.64
CA GLY A 67 -24.55 -4.84 11.24
C GLY A 67 -23.05 -4.60 11.19
N ALA A 68 -22.41 -4.56 12.36
CA ALA A 68 -20.99 -4.26 12.48
C ALA A 68 -20.25 -5.31 11.67
N ARG A 69 -19.85 -4.94 10.45
CA ARG A 69 -18.89 -5.72 9.69
C ARG A 69 -17.59 -5.53 10.44
N SER A 70 -17.15 -6.56 11.16
CA SER A 70 -15.81 -6.58 11.73
C SER A 70 -14.84 -6.33 10.59
N ILE A 71 -14.14 -5.21 10.64
CA ILE A 71 -13.13 -4.87 9.64
C ILE A 71 -12.00 -5.87 9.83
N PHE A 72 -11.61 -6.54 8.74
CA PHE A 72 -10.49 -7.45 8.72
C PHE A 72 -9.38 -6.82 7.90
N ILE A 73 -8.36 -6.32 8.60
CA ILE A 73 -7.15 -5.77 7.98
C ILE A 73 -6.18 -6.92 7.78
N GLN A 74 -5.72 -7.14 6.55
CA GLN A 74 -4.66 -8.09 6.24
C GLN A 74 -3.30 -7.40 6.27
N THR A 75 -2.24 -8.14 6.56
CA THR A 75 -0.86 -7.63 6.48
C THR A 75 -0.05 -8.48 5.53
N GLU A 76 0.71 -7.82 4.66
CA GLU A 76 1.65 -8.42 3.73
C GLU A 76 3.06 -7.94 4.06
N SER A 77 4.02 -8.86 4.07
CA SER A 77 5.44 -8.52 4.21
C SER A 77 5.96 -7.94 2.90
N THR A 78 6.78 -6.90 2.99
CA THR A 78 7.48 -6.33 1.84
C THR A 78 8.92 -6.87 1.78
N PRO A 79 9.65 -6.70 0.66
CA PRO A 79 11.09 -6.97 0.61
C PRO A 79 11.92 -6.10 1.57
N ASN A 80 11.36 -5.01 2.08
CA ASN A 80 11.98 -4.15 3.07
C ASN A 80 11.60 -4.61 4.50
N PRO A 81 12.55 -5.03 5.36
CA PRO A 81 12.24 -5.51 6.71
C PRO A 81 11.62 -4.43 7.62
N ASP A 82 11.89 -3.16 7.30
CA ASP A 82 11.40 -2.00 8.04
C ASP A 82 10.08 -1.46 7.48
N ALA A 83 9.52 -2.06 6.43
CA ALA A 83 8.21 -1.67 5.89
C ALA A 83 7.20 -2.84 5.91
N LEU A 84 5.98 -2.55 6.36
CA LEU A 84 4.88 -3.51 6.39
C LEU A 84 3.65 -2.92 5.71
N LYS A 85 3.03 -3.74 4.85
CA LYS A 85 1.84 -3.36 4.08
C LYS A 85 0.58 -3.83 4.79
N PHE A 86 -0.41 -2.95 4.89
CA PHE A 86 -1.69 -3.16 5.54
C PHE A 86 -2.81 -2.99 4.51
N LEU A 87 -3.66 -4.01 4.37
CA LEU A 87 -4.76 -4.06 3.42
C LEU A 87 -6.08 -4.01 4.19
N PRO A 88 -6.69 -2.82 4.34
CA PRO A 88 -7.96 -2.67 5.05
C PRO A 88 -9.17 -3.22 4.29
N ASN A 89 -9.01 -3.69 3.05
CA ASN A 89 -10.09 -4.04 2.11
C ASN A 89 -11.03 -2.85 1.84
N HIS A 90 -10.47 -1.64 1.83
CA HIS A 90 -11.17 -0.40 1.55
C HIS A 90 -10.30 0.49 0.67
N GLN A 91 -10.93 1.39 -0.08
CA GLN A 91 -10.19 2.38 -0.86
C GLN A 91 -9.55 3.39 0.09
N VAL A 92 -8.22 3.51 0.03
CA VAL A 92 -7.44 4.39 0.91
C VAL A 92 -7.31 5.77 0.26
N VAL A 93 -6.84 5.80 -0.99
CA VAL A 93 -6.79 7.03 -1.80
C VAL A 93 -8.06 7.09 -2.66
N PRO A 94 -8.93 8.09 -2.46
CA PRO A 94 -10.17 8.19 -3.23
C PRO A 94 -9.88 8.59 -4.68
N PHE A 95 -10.69 8.08 -5.62
CA PHE A 95 -10.57 8.39 -7.07
C PHE A 95 -10.72 9.89 -7.42
N SER A 96 -11.14 10.72 -6.46
CA SER A 96 -11.21 12.17 -6.61
C SER A 96 -9.84 12.86 -6.55
N VAL A 97 -8.83 12.18 -6.02
CA VAL A 97 -7.44 12.65 -6.00
C VAL A 97 -6.79 12.31 -7.34
N ALA A 98 -6.03 13.27 -7.89
CA ALA A 98 -5.37 13.11 -9.18
C ALA A 98 -4.19 12.13 -9.12
N THR A 99 -3.48 12.06 -7.99
CA THR A 99 -2.46 11.06 -7.74
C THR A 99 -3.07 9.76 -7.18
N PRO A 100 -2.63 8.59 -7.63
CA PRO A 100 -3.06 7.31 -7.07
C PRO A 100 -2.33 6.93 -5.78
N PHE A 101 -1.34 7.74 -5.37
CA PHE A 101 -0.54 7.53 -4.17
C PHE A 101 -0.26 8.84 -3.43
N ILE A 102 -0.01 8.73 -2.11
CA ILE A 102 0.37 9.85 -1.25
C ILE A 102 1.40 9.36 -0.23
N GLU A 103 2.49 10.11 -0.06
CA GLU A 103 3.58 9.77 0.86
C GLU A 103 3.75 10.83 1.94
N TYR A 104 3.82 10.40 3.21
CA TYR A 104 4.11 11.25 4.35
C TYR A 104 5.44 10.82 4.97
N LEU A 105 6.45 11.67 4.83
CA LEU A 105 7.79 11.47 5.39
C LEU A 105 7.98 12.18 6.74
N ASN A 106 7.18 13.20 7.01
CA ASN A 106 7.29 14.03 8.21
C ASN A 106 5.90 14.25 8.83
N PRO A 107 5.77 14.30 10.17
CA PRO A 107 4.47 14.56 10.80
C PRO A 107 3.80 15.86 10.30
N ARG A 108 4.61 16.87 9.94
CA ARG A 108 4.11 18.13 9.36
C ARG A 108 3.40 17.93 8.02
N SER A 109 3.86 17.01 7.16
CA SER A 109 3.24 16.80 5.85
C SER A 109 1.84 16.18 5.96
N THR A 110 1.52 15.52 7.08
CA THR A 110 0.19 14.92 7.32
C THR A 110 -0.93 15.94 7.51
N ILE A 111 -0.59 17.19 7.84
CA ILE A 111 -1.54 18.29 8.07
C ILE A 111 -1.42 19.34 6.95
N ALA A 112 -0.32 19.34 6.22
CA ALA A 112 -0.08 20.29 5.14
C ALA A 112 -0.96 19.99 3.91
N PRO A 113 -1.44 21.01 3.18
CA PRO A 113 -1.94 20.85 1.83
C PRO A 113 -0.88 20.22 0.91
N PRO A 114 -1.27 19.49 -0.16
CA PRO A 114 -2.62 19.36 -0.72
C PRO A 114 -3.51 18.26 -0.10
N TYR A 115 -2.90 17.29 0.59
CA TYR A 115 -3.58 16.07 1.07
C TYR A 115 -3.44 15.88 2.59
N PRO A 116 -4.07 16.70 3.44
CA PRO A 116 -4.11 16.41 4.87
C PRO A 116 -4.83 15.10 5.17
N SER A 117 -4.26 14.30 6.07
CA SER A 117 -4.81 13.03 6.53
C SER A 117 -4.70 12.91 8.06
N PRO A 118 -5.84 12.92 8.79
CA PRO A 118 -5.79 12.74 10.23
C PRO A 118 -5.36 11.32 10.63
N LEU A 119 -5.65 10.31 9.81
CA LEU A 119 -5.15 8.95 10.02
C LEU A 119 -3.61 8.91 9.88
N ALA A 120 -3.04 9.58 8.87
CA ALA A 120 -1.60 9.63 8.69
C ALA A 120 -0.92 10.34 9.87
N ALA A 121 -1.52 11.44 10.35
CA ALA A 121 -1.04 12.17 11.51
C ALA A 121 -0.98 11.28 12.77
N GLN A 122 -2.02 10.48 13.00
CA GLN A 122 -2.07 9.53 14.12
C GLN A 122 -1.05 8.39 13.95
N LEU A 123 -0.94 7.82 12.75
CA LEU A 123 0.03 6.75 12.46
C LEU A 123 1.47 7.24 12.64
N MET A 124 1.79 8.46 12.19
CA MET A 124 3.10 9.08 12.38
C MET A 124 3.40 9.49 13.83
N SER A 125 2.38 9.54 14.69
CA SER A 125 2.57 9.82 16.12
C SER A 125 2.95 8.59 16.93
N ILE A 126 2.86 7.39 16.35
CA ILE A 126 3.32 6.15 16.97
C ILE A 126 4.85 6.17 17.08
N ASP A 127 5.36 5.79 18.24
CA ASP A 127 6.80 5.73 18.47
C ASP A 127 7.47 4.70 17.55
N GLY A 128 8.54 5.11 16.89
CA GLY A 128 9.27 4.30 15.91
C GLY A 128 8.67 4.27 14.50
N VAL A 129 7.58 4.99 14.19
CA VAL A 129 7.11 5.14 12.80
C VAL A 129 7.81 6.31 12.12
N THR A 130 8.42 6.07 10.95
CA THR A 130 9.20 7.09 10.22
C THR A 130 8.47 7.61 8.99
N ALA A 131 7.69 6.78 8.30
CA ALA A 131 6.96 7.20 7.11
C ALA A 131 5.67 6.40 6.94
N VAL A 132 4.66 7.03 6.34
CA VAL A 132 3.38 6.42 5.99
C VAL A 132 3.13 6.67 4.51
N PHE A 133 2.85 5.62 3.77
CA PHE A 133 2.58 5.66 2.34
C PHE A 133 1.19 5.08 2.07
N TYR A 134 0.38 5.82 1.34
CA TYR A 134 -0.93 5.38 0.88
C TYR A 134 -0.86 5.01 -0.60
N GLY A 135 -1.19 3.75 -0.88
CA GLY A 135 -1.54 3.30 -2.23
C GLY A 135 -3.05 3.36 -2.46
N PRO A 136 -3.53 2.86 -3.61
CA PRO A 136 -4.95 2.89 -3.96
C PRO A 136 -5.86 2.22 -2.92
N ASP A 137 -5.46 1.05 -2.43
CA ASP A 137 -6.24 0.19 -1.53
C ASP A 137 -5.42 -0.38 -0.35
N PHE A 138 -4.18 0.09 -0.17
CA PHE A 138 -3.29 -0.35 0.90
C PHE A 138 -2.57 0.82 1.57
N ILE A 139 -2.09 0.57 2.78
CA ILE A 139 -1.25 1.49 3.57
C ILE A 139 0.06 0.78 3.85
N THR A 140 1.18 1.36 3.46
CA THR A 140 2.51 0.90 3.86
C THR A 140 3.02 1.79 4.98
N VAL A 141 3.41 1.19 6.10
CA VAL A 141 4.06 1.90 7.20
C VAL A 141 5.52 1.49 7.23
N THR A 142 6.40 2.47 7.30
CA THR A 142 7.84 2.26 7.50
C THR A 142 8.19 2.64 8.93
N LYS A 143 8.87 1.73 9.63
CA LYS A 143 9.40 1.96 10.97
C LYS A 143 10.88 2.30 10.95
N SER A 144 11.39 2.79 12.07
CA SER A 144 12.82 2.91 12.29
C SER A 144 13.49 1.53 12.47
N PRO A 145 14.78 1.36 12.12
CA PRO A 145 15.46 0.08 12.22
C PRO A 145 15.55 -0.48 13.65
N ASP A 146 15.56 0.39 14.64
CA ASP A 146 15.62 0.11 16.08
C ASP A 146 14.26 -0.24 16.70
N ALA A 147 13.15 0.07 16.03
CA ALA A 147 11.82 -0.23 16.54
C ALA A 147 11.34 -1.66 16.20
N ASN A 148 10.41 -2.18 17.01
CA ASN A 148 9.90 -3.55 16.89
C ASN A 148 8.42 -3.59 16.49
N TRP A 149 8.11 -4.34 15.44
CA TRP A 149 6.75 -4.56 14.92
C TRP A 149 5.76 -5.13 15.94
N VAL A 150 6.22 -5.84 16.98
CA VAL A 150 5.34 -6.40 18.02
C VAL A 150 4.56 -5.31 18.77
N HIS A 151 5.14 -4.12 18.94
CA HIS A 151 4.51 -2.99 19.64
C HIS A 151 3.77 -2.08 18.67
N ILE A 152 4.38 -1.80 17.51
CA ILE A 152 3.81 -0.90 16.50
C ILE A 152 2.55 -1.49 15.85
N ARG A 153 2.55 -2.79 15.54
CA ARG A 153 1.47 -3.42 14.77
C ARG A 153 0.10 -3.30 15.46
N PRO A 154 -0.08 -3.68 16.74
CA PRO A 154 -1.38 -3.53 17.41
C PRO A 154 -1.93 -2.09 17.38
N GLU A 155 -1.06 -1.09 17.54
CA GLU A 155 -1.45 0.33 17.50
C GLU A 155 -1.95 0.73 16.12
N ILE A 156 -1.22 0.38 15.05
CA ILE A 156 -1.63 0.64 13.66
C ILE A 156 -3.01 0.01 13.38
N PHE A 157 -3.21 -1.24 13.77
CA PHE A 157 -4.48 -1.93 13.55
C PHE A 157 -5.64 -1.22 14.25
N SER A 158 -5.42 -0.72 15.47
CA SER A 158 -6.43 0.04 16.22
C SER A 158 -6.83 1.31 15.47
N LEU A 159 -5.84 2.12 15.05
CA LEU A 159 -6.08 3.39 14.38
C LEU A 159 -6.77 3.22 13.03
N ILE A 160 -6.33 2.27 12.20
CA ILE A 160 -6.97 1.99 10.91
C ILE A 160 -8.41 1.51 11.12
N THR A 161 -8.64 0.61 12.08
CA THR A 161 -9.98 0.11 12.38
C THR A 161 -10.90 1.22 12.86
N GLU A 162 -10.41 2.10 13.73
CA GLU A 162 -11.15 3.25 14.24
C GLU A 162 -11.51 4.24 13.13
N ALA A 163 -10.55 4.63 12.28
CA ALA A 163 -10.77 5.55 11.18
C ALA A 163 -11.84 5.04 10.22
N ILE A 164 -11.79 3.76 9.84
CA ILE A 164 -12.77 3.18 8.92
C ILE A 164 -14.12 2.97 9.60
N THR A 165 -14.16 2.52 10.86
CA THR A 165 -15.42 2.27 11.59
C THR A 165 -16.16 3.56 11.91
N SER A 166 -15.43 4.63 12.24
CA SER A 166 -16.00 5.97 12.48
C SER A 166 -16.45 6.65 11.18
N GLY A 167 -16.04 6.14 10.02
CA GLY A 167 -16.28 6.77 8.72
C GLY A 167 -15.49 8.06 8.54
N GLN A 168 -14.36 8.20 9.25
CA GLN A 168 -13.46 9.33 9.09
C GLN A 168 -12.88 9.31 7.68
N GLU A 169 -12.80 10.49 7.06
CA GLU A 169 -12.14 10.62 5.77
C GLU A 169 -10.64 10.35 5.94
N ILE A 170 -10.11 9.39 5.16
CA ILE A 170 -8.70 8.98 5.24
C ILE A 170 -7.82 10.08 4.65
N VAL A 171 -8.24 10.73 3.55
CA VAL A 171 -7.53 11.82 2.89
C VAL A 171 -8.52 12.93 2.58
N THR A 172 -8.26 14.13 3.10
CA THR A 172 -9.03 15.33 2.77
C THR A 172 -8.30 16.14 1.72
N ILE A 173 -9.02 16.68 0.72
CA ILE A 173 -8.43 17.56 -0.31
C ILE A 173 -8.56 19.00 0.17
N SER A 174 -7.45 19.62 0.56
CA SER A 174 -7.40 21.04 0.90
C SER A 174 -6.65 21.80 -0.18
N LYS A 175 -7.34 22.61 -0.97
CA LYS A 175 -6.68 23.51 -1.92
C LYS A 175 -5.91 24.56 -1.13
N LYS A 176 -4.61 24.69 -1.39
CA LYS A 176 -3.76 25.79 -0.90
C LYS A 176 -4.43 27.09 -1.36
N GLU A 177 -4.95 27.91 -0.45
CA GLU A 177 -5.34 29.28 -0.79
C GLU A 177 -4.08 30.00 -1.28
N ALA A 178 -4.16 30.58 -2.47
CA ALA A 178 -3.05 31.17 -3.18
C ALA A 178 -2.38 32.29 -2.36
N GLY A 179 -1.22 31.98 -1.80
CA GLY A 179 -0.20 32.96 -1.43
C GLY A 179 0.95 32.80 -2.40
N GLU A 180 1.20 33.85 -3.18
CA GLU A 180 2.26 33.98 -4.18
C GLU A 180 3.64 33.73 -3.56
N GLU A 181 4.24 32.58 -3.82
CA GLU A 181 5.69 32.46 -4.01
C GLU A 181 5.95 31.55 -5.21
N ASP A 182 6.79 32.09 -6.10
CA ASP A 182 7.12 31.63 -7.44
C ASP A 182 7.79 30.24 -7.39
N GLY A 183 6.97 29.19 -7.48
CA GLY A 183 7.41 27.81 -7.59
C GLY A 183 6.33 27.07 -8.36
N GLN A 184 6.71 26.49 -9.49
CA GLN A 184 5.80 25.74 -10.36
C GLN A 184 5.40 24.42 -9.70
N GLU A 185 4.59 24.49 -8.64
CA GLU A 185 3.83 23.37 -8.09
C GLU A 185 2.59 23.21 -9.00
N THR A 186 2.81 22.66 -10.19
CA THR A 186 1.73 22.06 -10.97
C THR A 186 1.00 21.09 -10.05
N ALA A 187 -0.33 21.18 -9.99
CA ALA A 187 -1.16 20.19 -9.31
C ALA A 187 -0.60 18.80 -9.62
N GLU A 188 -0.23 18.05 -8.58
CA GLU A 188 0.42 16.74 -8.73
C GLU A 188 -0.58 15.82 -9.45
N GLU A 189 -0.44 15.72 -10.77
CA GLU A 189 -1.11 14.74 -11.59
C GLU A 189 -0.24 13.47 -11.61
N ASP A 190 -0.84 12.31 -11.84
CA ASP A 190 -0.07 11.07 -11.91
C ASP A 190 1.02 11.18 -12.99
N SER A 191 2.29 11.08 -12.59
CA SER A 191 3.45 11.24 -13.48
C SER A 191 3.47 10.27 -14.67
N LEU A 192 2.76 9.15 -14.55
CA LEU A 192 2.65 8.12 -15.59
C LEU A 192 1.42 8.33 -16.50
N SER A 193 0.57 9.31 -16.20
CA SER A 193 -0.56 9.65 -17.05
C SER A 193 -0.10 10.19 -18.41
N TYR A 194 -0.92 9.92 -19.42
CA TYR A 194 -0.67 10.35 -20.80
C TYR A 194 -0.77 11.87 -20.92
N ASN A 195 0.27 12.50 -21.46
CA ASN A 195 0.26 13.92 -21.83
C ASN A 195 0.41 14.05 -23.36
N GLU A 196 -0.40 14.91 -23.98
CA GLU A 196 -0.33 15.15 -25.43
C GLU A 196 1.03 15.74 -25.88
N ASN A 197 1.78 16.36 -24.96
CA ASN A 197 3.10 16.91 -25.24
C ASN A 197 4.25 15.91 -25.05
N ASP A 198 3.96 14.69 -24.61
CA ASP A 198 4.98 13.66 -24.45
C ASP A 198 5.52 13.22 -25.82
N SER A 199 6.83 13.04 -25.91
CA SER A 199 7.42 12.36 -27.08
C SER A 199 6.95 10.90 -27.14
N GLU A 200 6.97 10.30 -28.34
CA GLU A 200 6.61 8.88 -28.52
C GLU A 200 7.41 7.96 -27.59
N VAL A 201 8.71 8.25 -27.40
CA VAL A 201 9.60 7.51 -26.49
C VAL A 201 9.15 7.64 -25.04
N VAL A 202 8.80 8.86 -24.59
CA VAL A 202 8.28 9.08 -23.23
C VAL A 202 6.94 8.37 -23.02
N GLY A 203 6.07 8.39 -24.03
CA GLY A 203 4.82 7.63 -24.01
C GLY A 203 5.05 6.13 -23.83
N MET A 204 5.98 5.54 -24.57
CA MET A 204 6.37 4.13 -24.43
C MET A 204 6.96 3.82 -23.04
N ILE A 205 7.82 4.70 -22.51
CA ILE A 205 8.37 4.56 -21.16
C ILE A 205 7.25 4.54 -20.13
N LYS A 206 6.34 5.53 -20.16
CA LYS A 206 5.21 5.64 -19.23
C LYS A 206 4.29 4.41 -19.32
N GLU A 207 3.96 3.95 -20.52
CA GLU A 207 3.14 2.75 -20.72
C GLU A 207 3.79 1.50 -20.12
N LEU A 208 5.09 1.30 -20.35
CA LEU A 208 5.81 0.15 -19.82
C LEU A 208 5.94 0.21 -18.28
N LEU A 209 6.16 1.39 -17.72
CA LEU A 209 6.18 1.61 -16.28
C LEU A 209 4.82 1.27 -15.67
N GLU A 210 3.73 1.82 -16.21
CA GLU A 210 2.38 1.62 -15.71
C GLU A 210 1.90 0.16 -15.82
N THR A 211 2.16 -0.49 -16.96
CA THR A 211 1.57 -1.81 -17.24
C THR A 211 2.34 -2.98 -16.65
N ARG A 212 3.64 -2.84 -16.40
CA ARG A 212 4.50 -3.97 -16.00
C ARG A 212 5.29 -3.76 -14.72
N ILE A 213 5.83 -2.56 -14.53
CA ILE A 213 6.75 -2.28 -13.42
C ILE A 213 5.97 -1.88 -12.17
N ARG A 214 5.05 -0.92 -12.31
CA ARG A 214 4.23 -0.39 -11.23
C ARG A 214 3.43 -1.48 -10.49
N PRO A 215 2.78 -2.47 -11.14
CA PRO A 215 2.04 -3.50 -10.41
C PRO A 215 2.93 -4.32 -9.48
N ALA A 216 4.16 -4.66 -9.90
CA ALA A 216 5.11 -5.39 -9.07
C ALA A 216 5.59 -4.56 -7.88
N ILE A 217 5.83 -3.26 -8.09
CA ILE A 217 6.29 -2.36 -7.03
C ILE A 217 5.18 -2.08 -6.00
N GLN A 218 3.94 -1.96 -6.44
CA GLN A 218 2.78 -1.81 -5.55
C GLN A 218 2.48 -3.11 -4.78
N GLU A 219 2.75 -4.27 -5.37
CA GLU A 219 2.73 -5.55 -4.64
C GLU A 219 3.71 -5.50 -3.46
N ASP A 220 4.93 -5.02 -3.71
CA ASP A 220 5.98 -4.78 -2.71
C ASP A 220 5.71 -3.59 -1.76
N GLY A 221 4.59 -2.87 -1.92
CA GLY A 221 4.16 -1.80 -1.02
C GLY A 221 4.84 -0.45 -1.26
N GLY A 222 5.38 -0.22 -2.46
CA GLY A 222 5.90 1.07 -2.91
C GLY A 222 5.19 1.61 -4.15
N ASP A 223 5.74 2.66 -4.73
CA ASP A 223 5.40 3.11 -6.08
C ASP A 223 6.60 3.85 -6.71
N ILE A 224 6.47 4.23 -7.98
CA ILE A 224 7.45 4.99 -8.74
C ILE A 224 6.82 6.25 -9.33
N GLU A 225 7.63 7.29 -9.41
CA GLU A 225 7.26 8.57 -10.00
C GLU A 225 8.23 8.90 -11.13
N PHE A 226 7.71 9.13 -12.33
CA PHE A 226 8.51 9.52 -13.48
C PHE A 226 8.84 11.01 -13.43
N ARG A 227 10.13 11.35 -13.42
CA ARG A 227 10.60 12.74 -13.35
C ARG A 227 11.07 13.31 -14.67
N GLY A 228 11.40 12.46 -15.63
CA GLY A 228 11.78 12.91 -16.97
C GLY A 228 12.65 11.90 -17.71
N PHE A 229 12.94 12.23 -18.97
CA PHE A 229 13.81 11.47 -19.84
C PHE A 229 14.69 12.43 -20.63
N ASP A 230 16.01 12.31 -20.48
CA ASP A 230 17.00 13.16 -21.15
C ASP A 230 18.29 12.38 -21.48
N ASP A 231 18.88 12.64 -22.66
CA ASP A 231 20.08 11.95 -23.20
C ASP A 231 20.07 10.41 -23.09
N GLY A 232 18.89 9.79 -23.17
CA GLY A 232 18.72 8.34 -23.02
C GLY A 232 18.67 7.84 -21.57
N TYR A 233 18.65 8.73 -20.58
CA TYR A 233 18.51 8.39 -19.17
C TYR A 233 17.11 8.71 -18.65
N VAL A 234 16.48 7.72 -18.04
CA VAL A 234 15.17 7.88 -17.39
C VAL A 234 15.38 8.26 -15.93
N SER A 235 14.82 9.39 -15.50
CA SER A 235 14.85 9.83 -14.11
C SER A 235 13.59 9.35 -13.39
N LEU A 236 13.76 8.50 -12.38
CA LEU A 236 12.68 7.94 -11.57
C LEU A 236 12.89 8.29 -10.10
N LYS A 237 11.79 8.56 -9.39
CA LYS A 237 11.79 8.64 -7.94
C LYS A 237 11.06 7.42 -7.36
N LEU A 238 11.68 6.75 -6.39
CA LEU A 238 11.09 5.62 -5.67
C LEU A 238 10.31 6.13 -4.45
N ARG A 239 9.15 5.53 -4.17
CA ARG A 239 8.24 5.90 -3.07
C ARG A 239 7.89 4.69 -2.21
N GLY A 240 7.48 4.91 -0.96
CA GLY A 240 7.00 3.87 -0.06
C GLY A 240 8.10 2.89 0.37
N ALA A 241 7.79 1.59 0.40
CA ALA A 241 8.72 0.55 0.89
C ALA A 241 10.06 0.51 0.13
N CYS A 242 10.06 0.90 -1.15
CA CYS A 242 11.24 0.86 -2.03
C CYS A 242 12.25 2.00 -1.76
N ARG A 243 11.89 2.98 -0.93
CA ARG A 243 12.71 4.18 -0.67
C ARG A 243 13.87 3.92 0.28
N THR A 244 13.68 3.12 1.33
CA THR A 244 14.61 3.04 2.48
C THR A 244 15.47 1.77 2.53
N CYS A 245 15.38 0.89 1.54
CA CYS A 245 16.09 -0.39 1.57
C CYS A 245 17.24 -0.40 0.56
N ASP A 246 18.46 -0.07 1.01
CA ASP A 246 19.66 0.03 0.15
C ASP A 246 19.89 -1.23 -0.72
N SER A 247 19.71 -2.42 -0.14
CA SER A 247 19.87 -3.68 -0.88
C SER A 247 18.81 -3.87 -1.97
N SER A 248 17.57 -3.44 -1.70
CA SER A 248 16.46 -3.60 -2.63
C SER A 248 16.43 -2.48 -3.68
N THR A 249 16.86 -1.27 -3.32
CA THR A 249 16.92 -0.12 -4.23
C THR A 249 17.83 -0.37 -5.42
N VAL A 250 19.03 -0.91 -5.19
CA VAL A 250 19.97 -1.23 -6.30
C VAL A 250 19.41 -2.33 -7.21
N THR A 251 18.90 -3.43 -6.63
CA THR A 251 18.35 -4.54 -7.42
C THR A 251 17.10 -4.12 -8.20
N LEU A 252 16.20 -3.36 -7.58
CA LEU A 252 14.99 -2.85 -8.22
C LEU A 252 15.34 -1.90 -9.36
N LYS A 253 16.25 -0.94 -9.13
CA LYS A 253 16.74 -0.03 -10.16
C LYS A 253 17.31 -0.80 -11.35
N ASN A 254 18.18 -1.78 -11.11
CA ASN A 254 18.77 -2.58 -12.18
C ASN A 254 17.72 -3.41 -12.93
N GLY A 255 16.69 -3.90 -12.24
CA GLY A 255 15.56 -4.62 -12.86
C GLY A 255 14.73 -3.71 -13.78
N ILE A 256 14.42 -2.49 -13.31
CA ILE A 256 13.71 -1.47 -14.10
C ILE A 256 14.56 -1.07 -15.32
N GLU A 257 15.83 -0.78 -15.11
CA GLU A 257 16.78 -0.39 -16.15
C GLU A 257 16.89 -1.46 -17.24
N GLY A 258 17.12 -2.72 -16.85
CA GLY A 258 17.20 -3.83 -17.80
C GLY A 258 15.90 -4.03 -18.59
N MET A 259 14.74 -3.80 -17.98
CA MET A 259 13.45 -3.91 -18.66
C MET A 259 13.26 -2.77 -19.67
N LEU A 260 13.52 -1.52 -19.28
CA LEU A 260 13.39 -0.36 -20.15
C LEU A 260 14.33 -0.45 -21.35
N MET A 261 15.61 -0.77 -21.12
CA MET A 261 16.62 -0.95 -22.18
C MET A 261 16.29 -2.11 -23.13
N HIS A 262 15.57 -3.13 -22.67
CA HIS A 262 15.18 -4.27 -23.51
C HIS A 262 14.04 -3.93 -24.47
N TYR A 263 13.11 -3.08 -24.05
CA TYR A 263 11.93 -2.72 -24.84
C TYR A 263 12.08 -1.41 -25.62
N ILE A 264 13.00 -0.53 -25.22
CA ILE A 264 13.17 0.81 -25.77
C ILE A 264 14.67 1.04 -26.05
N GLU A 265 15.05 1.05 -27.32
CA GLU A 265 16.46 1.13 -27.75
C GLU A 265 17.12 2.48 -27.41
N GLU A 266 16.30 3.53 -27.29
CA GLU A 266 16.74 4.88 -26.93
C GLU A 266 17.13 5.02 -25.46
N VAL A 267 16.68 4.10 -24.60
CA VAL A 267 17.02 4.11 -23.17
C VAL A 267 18.39 3.46 -22.97
N LYS A 268 19.34 4.24 -22.45
CA LYS A 268 20.69 3.83 -22.08
C LYS A 268 20.80 3.44 -20.61
N GLY A 269 19.94 3.97 -19.75
CA GLY A 269 20.00 3.72 -18.31
C GLY A 269 18.92 4.43 -17.49
N VAL A 270 18.93 4.20 -16.18
CA VAL A 270 17.99 4.82 -15.23
C VAL A 270 18.77 5.56 -14.14
N HIS A 271 18.30 6.74 -13.76
CA HIS A 271 18.79 7.49 -12.59
C HIS A 271 17.70 7.58 -11.55
N GLN A 272 18.05 7.24 -10.31
CA GLN A 272 17.19 7.52 -9.17
C GLN A 272 17.41 8.97 -8.74
N VAL A 273 16.33 9.74 -8.66
CA VAL A 273 16.35 11.12 -8.20
C VAL A 273 15.57 11.25 -6.89
N MET A 274 16.01 12.16 -6.05
CA MET A 274 15.37 12.51 -4.78
C MET A 274 14.81 13.93 -4.88
N ASP A 275 13.91 14.33 -3.98
CA ASP A 275 13.50 15.74 -3.95
C ASP A 275 14.66 16.61 -3.46
N GLN A 276 14.71 17.86 -3.91
CA GLN A 276 15.76 18.81 -3.51
C GLN A 276 15.86 18.95 -1.98
N GLU A 277 14.71 18.94 -1.30
CA GLU A 277 14.65 18.99 0.16
C GLU A 277 15.34 17.78 0.81
N GLU A 278 15.12 16.59 0.25
CA GLU A 278 15.76 15.35 0.71
C GLU A 278 17.27 15.38 0.44
N GLU A 279 17.69 15.85 -0.73
CA GLU A 279 19.11 16.00 -1.06
C GLU A 279 19.82 16.97 -0.12
N ILE A 280 19.20 18.11 0.17
CA ILE A 280 19.71 19.10 1.14
C ILE A 280 19.79 18.46 2.53
N ALA A 281 18.75 17.74 2.97
CA ALA A 281 18.75 17.09 4.27
C ALA A 281 19.89 16.06 4.40
N VAL A 282 20.12 15.24 3.37
CA VAL A 282 21.23 14.27 3.33
C VAL A 282 22.58 14.98 3.36
N GLN A 283 22.76 16.05 2.59
CA GLN A 283 24.00 16.82 2.57
C GLN A 283 24.27 17.52 3.91
N GLU A 284 23.26 18.14 4.52
CA GLU A 284 23.37 18.78 5.83
C GLU A 284 23.70 17.76 6.92
N PHE A 285 23.09 16.58 6.87
CA PHE A 285 23.41 15.48 7.79
C PHE A 285 24.86 15.01 7.64
N ALA A 286 25.35 14.83 6.41
CA ALA A 286 26.74 14.45 6.15
C ALA A 286 27.74 15.50 6.67
N LYS A 287 27.47 16.79 6.42
CA LYS A 287 28.27 17.90 6.97
C LYS A 287 28.26 17.91 8.49
N PHE A 288 27.12 17.60 9.11
CA PHE A 288 26.98 17.53 10.56
C PHE A 288 27.77 16.36 11.16
N GLU A 289 27.70 15.18 10.54
CA GLU A 289 28.48 14.03 10.96
C GLU A 289 29.99 14.30 10.87
N GLU A 290 30.43 14.96 9.80
CA GLU A 290 31.84 15.35 9.64
C GLU A 290 32.29 16.32 10.74
N LYS A 291 31.47 17.33 11.06
CA LYS A 291 31.75 18.26 12.17
C LYS A 291 31.84 17.54 13.52
N LEU A 292 30.97 16.56 13.77
CA LEU A 292 31.05 15.74 14.99
C LEU A 292 32.33 14.90 15.03
N ARG A 293 32.76 14.33 13.90
CA ARG A 293 34.03 13.60 13.79
C ARG A 293 35.23 14.52 14.05
N GLN A 294 35.20 15.75 13.56
CA GLN A 294 36.24 16.75 13.81
C GLN A 294 36.29 17.21 15.28
N GLN A 295 35.13 17.33 15.96
CA GLN A 295 35.07 17.73 17.37
C GLN A 295 35.43 16.62 18.35
N LYS A 296 35.08 15.35 18.07
CA LYS A 296 35.36 14.22 18.97
C LYS A 296 36.74 13.59 18.78
N GLY A 297 37.51 14.01 17.78
CA GLY A 297 38.82 13.42 17.47
C GLY A 297 38.74 12.00 16.89
N PRO A 298 39.85 11.45 16.39
CA PRO A 298 39.89 10.16 15.68
C PRO A 298 39.56 8.92 16.54
N ASP A 299 39.42 9.07 17.85
CA ASP A 299 39.12 7.99 18.81
C ASP A 299 37.63 7.92 19.21
N ALA A 300 36.74 8.69 18.58
CA ALA A 300 35.30 8.48 18.74
C ALA A 300 34.88 7.16 18.09
N ALA A 301 34.85 6.11 18.91
CA ALA A 301 34.23 4.84 18.54
C ALA A 301 32.84 5.09 17.94
N PRO A 302 32.44 4.35 16.88
CA PRO A 302 31.07 4.38 16.42
C PRO A 302 30.18 4.05 17.62
N SER A 303 29.20 4.91 17.90
CA SER A 303 28.22 4.68 18.95
C SER A 303 27.52 3.36 18.67
N THR A 304 28.04 2.30 19.27
CA THR A 304 27.44 0.98 19.30
C THR A 304 26.16 1.13 20.11
N PRO A 305 25.00 0.65 19.66
CA PRO A 305 23.80 0.65 20.48
C PRO A 305 24.10 -0.12 21.77
N GLY A 306 23.83 0.53 22.90
CA GLY A 306 24.34 0.18 24.22
C GLY A 306 24.09 -1.27 24.60
N ARG A 307 25.18 -1.98 24.90
CA ARG A 307 25.17 -3.32 25.49
C ARG A 307 25.40 -3.16 27.00
N ASP A 308 24.34 -3.41 27.76
CA ASP A 308 24.30 -3.81 29.18
C ASP A 308 25.43 -3.33 30.11
N SER A 309 25.19 -2.25 30.85
CA SER A 309 25.84 -2.01 32.14
C SER A 309 24.91 -2.46 33.27
N LEU A 310 24.93 -3.76 33.58
CA LEU A 310 24.38 -4.28 34.83
C LEU A 310 25.42 -4.08 35.93
N ASP A 311 25.00 -3.33 36.96
CA ASP A 311 25.69 -3.14 38.23
C ASP A 311 26.11 -4.48 38.85
N SER A 312 27.37 -4.58 39.26
CA SER A 312 27.80 -5.54 40.29
C SER A 312 28.53 -4.77 41.39
N VAL A 313 27.83 -4.65 42.52
CA VAL A 313 28.36 -4.14 43.79
C VAL A 313 29.27 -5.20 44.40
N PRO A 314 30.54 -4.91 44.74
CA PRO A 314 31.35 -5.82 45.54
C PRO A 314 31.02 -5.67 47.03
N GLY A 315 30.90 -6.80 47.72
CA GLY A 315 30.84 -6.90 49.18
C GLY A 315 32.18 -6.74 49.87
#